data_AF-A0AAD8ARB1-F1
#
_entry.id   AF-A0AAD8ARB1-F1
#
_cell.length_a   1.000
_cell.length_b   1.000
_cell.length_c   1.000
_cell.angle_alpha   90.00
_cell.angle_beta   90.00
_cell.angle_gamma   90.00
#
_symmetry.space_group_name_H-M   'P 1'
#
loop_
_entity.id
_entity.type
_entity.pdbx_description
1 polymer ?
#
loop_
_entity_poly.entity_id
_entity_poly.type
_entity_poly.pdbx_seq_one_letter_code
_entity_poly.pdbx_strand_id
1 'polypeptide(L)'
;MTRQHLYKFGTKQYHLYNTRKRQHHLYNTRPGLDIITSTTPGQDNITSTTPGQENITSTTPGQDNIISTTSGLDNITSTIPGLDNITSTTSGLDNISSTRPGQDNIISTISGLDNITSTRPGQDNITSTTPGLDNITSTTTGLDNVNSTTPGLDNITSTTQGLDNISTRPGLNNITSTTPGKDNITSTTPGLDIITFTTPGQDNITSTTQGQENIISTTSGLDNISSTTPGKDNITSTTPGQD
;
A
#
# COMPACT_ATOMS: atom_id res chain seq x y z
N MET A 1 32.38 -19.45 -1.86
CA MET A 1 32.79 -18.49 -2.91
C MET A 1 31.59 -17.69 -3.36
N THR A 2 31.57 -16.39 -3.08
CA THR A 2 30.59 -15.39 -3.53
C THR A 2 30.85 -15.06 -5.01
N ARG A 3 29.83 -15.03 -5.86
CA ARG A 3 29.94 -14.42 -7.20
C ARG A 3 28.88 -13.34 -7.29
N GLN A 4 29.30 -12.10 -7.04
CA GLN A 4 28.58 -10.90 -7.46
C GLN A 4 29.07 -10.61 -8.88
N HIS A 5 28.14 -10.55 -9.84
CA HIS A 5 28.49 -10.17 -11.19
C HIS A 5 28.10 -8.71 -11.40
N LEU A 6 29.10 -7.82 -11.36
CA LEU A 6 28.97 -6.41 -11.73
C LEU A 6 29.28 -6.29 -13.23
N TYR A 7 28.25 -6.12 -14.06
CA TYR A 7 28.44 -5.84 -15.49
C TYR A 7 28.36 -4.33 -15.73
N LYS A 8 29.40 -3.77 -16.37
CA LYS A 8 29.47 -2.36 -16.81
C LYS A 8 29.34 -2.31 -18.33
N PHE A 9 28.21 -1.82 -18.84
CA PHE A 9 28.05 -1.42 -20.24
C PHE A 9 27.79 0.09 -20.29
N GLY A 10 28.71 0.86 -20.88
CA GLY A 10 28.51 2.30 -21.09
C GLY A 10 28.32 3.13 -19.81
N THR A 11 27.83 4.36 -19.95
CA THR A 11 27.65 5.32 -18.85
C THR A 11 26.68 4.80 -17.80
N LYS A 12 27.22 4.36 -16.66
CA LYS A 12 26.57 4.04 -15.36
C LYS A 12 25.29 3.18 -15.46
N GLN A 13 25.43 1.92 -15.86
CA GLN A 13 24.40 0.89 -15.64
C GLN A 13 24.98 -0.22 -14.74
N TYR A 14 24.32 -0.53 -13.62
CA TYR A 14 24.77 -1.55 -12.67
C TYR A 14 23.69 -2.62 -12.40
N HIS A 15 23.78 -3.76 -13.08
CA HIS A 15 22.90 -4.91 -12.82
C HIS A 15 23.48 -5.75 -11.66
N LEU A 16 22.68 -6.10 -10.63
CA LEU A 16 23.10 -6.95 -9.50
C LEU A 16 22.22 -8.22 -9.42
N TYR A 17 22.71 -9.32 -9.99
CA TYR A 17 22.04 -10.63 -9.88
C TYR A 17 22.52 -11.39 -8.62
N ASN A 18 21.61 -11.74 -7.70
CA ASN A 18 21.93 -12.55 -6.50
C ASN A 18 21.06 -13.82 -6.36
N THR A 19 21.30 -14.84 -7.18
CA THR A 19 20.40 -16.00 -7.29
C THR A 19 20.66 -17.14 -6.27
N ARG A 20 20.77 -16.88 -4.96
CA ARG A 20 21.07 -17.95 -3.96
C ARG A 20 19.90 -18.34 -3.08
N LYS A 21 19.68 -19.66 -2.95
CA LYS A 21 18.79 -20.33 -1.98
C LYS A 21 19.52 -20.67 -0.67
N ARG A 22 19.78 -19.72 0.25
CA ARG A 22 20.21 -19.97 1.66
C ARG A 22 19.98 -18.72 2.50
N GLN A 23 19.86 -18.87 3.82
CA GLN A 23 19.77 -17.75 4.76
C GLN A 23 20.93 -16.76 4.61
N HIS A 24 20.63 -15.51 4.28
CA HIS A 24 21.61 -14.45 4.05
C HIS A 24 21.20 -13.12 4.71
N HIS A 25 22.21 -12.30 5.04
CA HIS A 25 22.02 -10.87 5.31
C HIS A 25 22.55 -10.10 4.10
N LEU A 26 21.71 -9.30 3.44
CA LEU A 26 22.06 -8.52 2.25
C LEU A 26 22.00 -7.02 2.56
N TYR A 27 23.09 -6.30 2.30
CA TYR A 27 23.16 -4.85 2.42
C TYR A 27 23.51 -4.24 1.07
N ASN A 28 22.70 -3.30 0.56
CA ASN A 28 22.99 -2.57 -0.67
C ASN A 28 22.82 -1.06 -0.46
N THR A 29 23.81 -0.27 -0.88
CA THR A 29 23.74 1.19 -0.89
C THR A 29 24.25 1.71 -2.23
N ARG A 30 23.40 2.41 -3.00
CA ARG A 30 23.75 2.93 -4.33
C ARG A 30 23.22 4.34 -4.55
N PRO A 31 24.10 5.33 -4.76
CA PRO A 31 23.71 6.67 -5.21
C PRO A 31 23.87 6.82 -6.72
N GLY A 32 22.85 7.27 -7.45
CA GLY A 32 23.02 7.49 -8.88
C GLY A 32 21.77 7.69 -9.75
N LEU A 33 22.00 7.49 -11.04
CA LEU A 33 20.98 7.40 -12.09
C LEU A 33 21.06 5.94 -12.56
N ASP A 34 20.57 5.01 -11.75
CA ASP A 34 20.81 3.58 -11.96
C ASP A 34 19.51 2.82 -12.32
N ILE A 35 19.72 1.66 -12.95
CA ILE A 35 18.70 0.63 -13.10
C ILE A 35 19.14 -0.52 -12.20
N ILE A 36 18.32 -0.85 -11.22
CA ILE A 36 18.61 -1.87 -10.21
C ILE A 36 17.62 -3.01 -10.41
N THR A 37 18.10 -4.16 -10.88
CA THR A 37 17.32 -5.40 -10.89
C THR A 37 17.93 -6.39 -9.92
N SER A 38 17.12 -6.93 -8.99
CA SER A 38 17.55 -7.93 -8.03
C SER A 38 16.53 -9.06 -7.89
N THR A 39 17.04 -10.26 -7.59
CA THR A 39 16.21 -11.40 -7.21
C THR A 39 16.89 -12.10 -6.04
N THR A 40 16.18 -12.28 -4.93
CA THR A 40 16.75 -12.82 -3.69
C THR A 40 15.80 -13.88 -3.11
N PRO A 41 15.95 -15.17 -3.48
CA PRO A 41 15.03 -16.23 -3.05
C PRO A 41 15.53 -16.95 -1.79
N GLY A 42 14.74 -17.02 -0.71
CA GLY A 42 15.20 -17.78 0.45
C GLY A 42 14.55 -17.45 1.78
N GLN A 43 15.40 -17.31 2.80
CA GLN A 43 15.03 -16.92 4.16
C GLN A 43 16.02 -15.85 4.60
N ASP A 44 15.80 -14.62 4.19
CA ASP A 44 16.81 -13.59 4.13
C ASP A 44 16.46 -12.37 4.98
N ASN A 45 17.49 -11.75 5.53
CA ASN A 45 17.42 -10.42 6.11
C ASN A 45 17.99 -9.43 5.09
N ILE A 46 17.13 -8.63 4.48
CA ILE A 46 17.51 -7.72 3.40
C ILE A 46 17.43 -6.28 3.90
N THR A 47 18.48 -5.50 3.70
CA THR A 47 18.52 -4.06 3.95
C THR A 47 19.03 -3.34 2.72
N SER A 48 18.24 -2.41 2.18
CA SER A 48 18.62 -1.63 1.00
C SER A 48 18.39 -0.15 1.23
N THR A 49 19.33 0.67 0.77
CA THR A 49 19.21 2.13 0.75
C THR A 49 19.60 2.67 -0.61
N THR A 50 18.68 3.32 -1.31
CA THR A 50 18.91 3.79 -2.68
C THR A 50 18.47 5.25 -2.83
N PRO A 51 19.40 6.23 -2.72
CA PRO A 51 19.11 7.62 -3.05
C PRO A 51 19.41 7.93 -4.52
N GLY A 52 18.55 8.68 -5.22
CA GLY A 52 18.87 9.16 -6.57
C GLY A 52 17.69 9.24 -7.52
N GLN A 53 17.95 8.97 -8.80
CA GLN A 53 16.89 8.76 -9.79
C GLN A 53 16.99 7.33 -10.28
N GLU A 54 16.10 6.46 -9.82
CA GLU A 54 16.31 5.02 -9.92
C GLU A 54 15.16 4.31 -10.61
N ASN A 55 15.50 3.27 -11.38
CA ASN A 55 14.50 2.28 -11.81
C ASN A 55 14.80 0.97 -11.08
N ILE A 56 14.02 0.65 -10.06
CA ILE A 56 14.24 -0.49 -9.19
C ILE A 56 13.22 -1.58 -9.53
N THR A 57 13.71 -2.80 -9.78
CA THR A 57 12.90 -4.00 -9.92
C THR A 57 13.44 -5.08 -9.00
N SER A 58 12.65 -5.50 -8.01
CA SER A 58 13.06 -6.52 -7.05
C SER A 58 12.09 -7.69 -7.01
N THR A 59 12.63 -8.90 -6.84
CA THR A 59 11.83 -10.11 -6.62
C THR A 59 12.41 -10.93 -5.47
N THR A 60 11.65 -11.07 -4.40
CA THR A 60 12.15 -11.65 -3.14
C THR A 60 11.17 -12.71 -2.64
N PRO A 61 11.23 -13.94 -3.20
CA PRO A 61 10.34 -15.02 -2.79
C PRO A 61 10.91 -15.79 -1.59
N GLY A 62 10.16 -15.94 -0.51
CA GLY A 62 10.76 -16.55 0.67
C GLY A 62 10.04 -16.40 2.01
N GLN A 63 10.84 -16.40 3.06
CA GLN A 63 10.44 -15.95 4.40
C GLN A 63 11.47 -14.93 4.87
N ASP A 64 11.19 -13.66 4.59
CA ASP A 64 12.20 -12.63 4.58
C ASP A 64 11.86 -11.49 5.54
N ASN A 65 12.90 -10.90 6.15
CA ASN A 65 12.78 -9.62 6.84
C ASN A 65 13.43 -8.55 5.97
N ILE A 66 12.62 -7.63 5.45
CA ILE A 66 13.04 -6.66 4.44
C ILE A 66 12.93 -5.26 5.02
N ILE A 67 14.03 -4.52 4.98
CA ILE A 67 14.10 -3.10 5.30
C ILE A 67 14.57 -2.38 4.04
N SER A 68 13.74 -1.48 3.51
CA SER A 68 14.09 -0.70 2.33
C SER A 68 13.93 0.80 2.60
N THR A 69 14.86 1.58 2.06
CA THR A 69 14.79 3.04 2.05
C THR A 69 15.15 3.53 0.66
N THR A 70 14.24 4.24 0.02
CA THR A 70 14.45 4.82 -1.31
C THR A 70 14.13 6.30 -1.24
N SER A 71 14.86 7.13 -1.98
CA SER A 71 14.57 8.56 -2.02
C SER A 71 15.01 9.22 -3.32
N GLY A 72 14.13 10.02 -3.92
CA GLY A 72 14.46 10.88 -5.06
C GLY A 72 13.41 10.84 -6.17
N LEU A 73 13.78 10.41 -7.37
CA LEU A 73 12.87 10.30 -8.52
C LEU A 73 12.84 8.85 -8.99
N ASP A 74 11.99 8.02 -8.37
CA ASP A 74 12.14 6.59 -8.48
C ASP A 74 10.93 5.90 -9.14
N ASN A 75 11.21 4.92 -10.00
CA ASN A 75 10.22 3.94 -10.43
C ASN A 75 10.55 2.61 -9.76
N ILE A 76 9.68 2.16 -8.84
CA ILE A 76 9.92 1.00 -8.00
C ILE A 76 8.90 -0.07 -8.33
N THR A 77 9.35 -1.25 -8.72
CA THR A 77 8.53 -2.46 -8.89
C THR A 77 9.06 -3.55 -7.97
N SER A 78 8.20 -4.10 -7.11
CA SER A 78 8.60 -5.16 -6.18
C SER A 78 7.60 -6.31 -6.18
N THR A 79 8.11 -7.54 -6.24
CA THR A 79 7.32 -8.76 -6.09
C THR A 79 7.87 -9.61 -4.96
N ILE A 80 7.13 -9.73 -3.86
CA ILE A 80 7.61 -10.36 -2.63
C ILE A 80 6.57 -11.42 -2.20
N PRO A 81 6.65 -12.64 -2.74
CA PRO A 81 5.73 -13.71 -2.37
C PRO A 81 6.30 -14.54 -1.21
N GLY A 82 5.56 -14.71 -0.12
CA GLY A 82 6.18 -15.36 1.03
C GLY A 82 5.49 -15.22 2.38
N LEU A 83 6.32 -15.39 3.43
CA LEU A 83 5.98 -15.08 4.81
C LEU A 83 6.93 -13.97 5.29
N ASP A 84 6.53 -12.72 5.14
CA ASP A 84 7.50 -11.63 5.16
C ASP A 84 7.20 -10.56 6.24
N ASN A 85 8.25 -10.00 6.83
CA ASN A 85 8.15 -8.76 7.61
C ASN A 85 8.82 -7.64 6.81
N ILE A 86 8.06 -6.62 6.45
CA ILE A 86 8.52 -5.61 5.50
C ILE A 86 8.38 -4.22 6.13
N THR A 87 9.51 -3.53 6.25
CA THR A 87 9.55 -2.11 6.58
C THR A 87 10.09 -1.34 5.38
N SER A 88 9.33 -0.39 4.85
CA SER A 88 9.74 0.40 3.68
C SER A 88 9.52 1.89 3.91
N THR A 89 10.54 2.68 3.61
CA THR A 89 10.46 4.14 3.56
C THR A 89 10.78 4.61 2.15
N THR A 90 9.88 5.37 1.53
CA THR A 90 10.09 5.97 0.20
C THR A 90 9.81 7.46 0.28
N SER A 91 10.60 8.31 -0.36
CA SER A 91 10.31 9.73 -0.42
C SER A 91 10.79 10.42 -1.70
N GLY A 92 9.93 11.23 -2.32
CA GLY A 92 10.31 11.92 -3.55
C GLY A 92 9.18 12.16 -4.54
N LEU A 93 9.47 11.92 -5.82
CA LEU A 93 8.46 11.81 -6.88
C LEU A 93 8.51 10.38 -7.39
N ASP A 94 7.67 9.52 -6.83
CA ASP A 94 7.82 8.08 -7.00
C ASP A 94 6.63 7.42 -7.72
N ASN A 95 6.93 6.47 -8.60
CA ASN A 95 5.93 5.52 -9.10
C ASN A 95 6.23 4.15 -8.49
N ILE A 96 5.33 3.68 -7.62
CA ILE A 96 5.54 2.47 -6.83
C ILE A 96 4.50 1.42 -7.21
N SER A 97 4.96 0.26 -7.65
CA SER A 97 4.14 -0.92 -7.88
C SER A 97 4.63 -2.06 -7.00
N SER A 98 3.73 -2.63 -6.20
CA SER A 98 4.07 -3.78 -5.36
C SER A 98 3.03 -4.89 -5.45
N THR A 99 3.53 -6.12 -5.56
CA THR A 99 2.71 -7.33 -5.52
C THR A 99 3.27 -8.28 -4.47
N ARG A 100 2.45 -8.63 -3.49
CA ARG A 100 2.90 -9.39 -2.33
C ARG A 100 1.88 -10.44 -1.94
N PRO A 101 1.91 -11.63 -2.58
CA PRO A 101 1.03 -12.73 -2.23
C PRO A 101 1.60 -13.54 -1.07
N GLY A 102 0.83 -13.81 -0.02
CA GLY A 102 1.33 -14.59 1.10
C GLY A 102 0.81 -14.13 2.46
N GLN A 103 1.66 -14.15 3.48
CA GLN A 103 1.31 -13.66 4.80
C GLN A 103 2.37 -12.66 5.23
N ASP A 104 2.02 -11.36 5.24
CA ASP A 104 3.01 -10.35 5.60
C ASP A 104 2.57 -9.43 6.74
N ASN A 105 3.57 -8.98 7.50
CA ASN A 105 3.45 -7.80 8.34
C ASN A 105 4.17 -6.63 7.65
N ILE A 106 3.42 -5.58 7.31
CA ILE A 106 3.95 -4.44 6.54
C ILE A 106 3.83 -3.15 7.32
N ILE A 107 4.94 -2.43 7.34
CA ILE A 107 5.03 -1.04 7.76
C ILE A 107 5.59 -0.23 6.60
N SER A 108 4.78 0.65 6.03
CA SER A 108 5.20 1.54 4.94
C SER A 108 5.05 3.00 5.30
N THR A 109 6.04 3.79 4.89
CA THR A 109 5.97 5.24 4.89
C THR A 109 6.40 5.73 3.51
N ILE A 110 5.50 6.38 2.78
CA ILE A 110 5.74 6.87 1.43
C ILE A 110 5.38 8.35 1.42
N SER A 111 6.25 9.25 0.99
CA SER A 111 5.98 10.68 1.12
C SER A 111 6.46 11.49 -0.06
N GLY A 112 5.59 12.34 -0.62
CA GLY A 112 5.97 13.18 -1.74
C GLY A 112 4.84 13.41 -2.71
N LEU A 113 5.13 13.25 -4.01
CA LEU A 113 4.11 13.21 -5.06
C LEU A 113 4.17 11.82 -5.68
N ASP A 114 3.33 10.91 -5.19
CA ASP A 114 3.51 9.50 -5.45
C ASP A 114 2.32 8.87 -6.19
N ASN A 115 2.60 7.97 -7.13
CA ASN A 115 1.60 7.07 -7.69
C ASN A 115 1.87 5.67 -7.14
N ILE A 116 0.96 5.16 -6.32
CA ILE A 116 1.15 3.92 -5.57
C ILE A 116 0.11 2.91 -6.02
N THR A 117 0.58 1.74 -6.47
CA THR A 117 -0.26 0.57 -6.75
C THR A 117 0.21 -0.61 -5.92
N SER A 118 -0.69 -1.19 -5.13
CA SER A 118 -0.40 -2.35 -4.29
C SER A 118 -1.44 -3.45 -4.50
N THR A 119 -0.98 -4.69 -4.67
CA THR A 119 -1.83 -5.88 -4.75
C THR A 119 -1.33 -6.92 -3.77
N ARG A 120 -2.19 -7.36 -2.86
CA ARG A 120 -1.81 -8.24 -1.76
C ARG A 120 -2.87 -9.30 -1.49
N PRO A 121 -2.76 -10.48 -2.12
CA PRO A 121 -3.62 -11.60 -1.79
C PRO A 121 -3.02 -12.44 -0.66
N GLY A 122 -3.76 -12.67 0.42
CA GLY A 122 -3.39 -13.58 1.50
C GLY A 122 -3.83 -13.14 2.88
N GLN A 123 -2.88 -13.05 3.83
CA GLN A 123 -3.17 -12.69 5.22
C GLN A 123 -2.21 -11.61 5.71
N ASP A 124 -2.70 -10.38 5.79
CA ASP A 124 -1.82 -9.25 6.01
C ASP A 124 -2.17 -8.40 7.23
N ASN A 125 -1.14 -7.96 7.94
CA ASN A 125 -1.25 -6.83 8.86
C ASN A 125 -0.49 -5.64 8.26
N ILE A 126 -1.22 -4.59 7.91
CA ILE A 126 -0.68 -3.44 7.17
C ILE A 126 -0.83 -2.18 8.00
N THR A 127 0.26 -1.46 8.15
CA THR A 127 0.28 -0.07 8.61
C THR A 127 0.96 0.77 7.54
N SER A 128 0.21 1.67 6.90
CA SER A 128 0.73 2.59 5.90
C SER A 128 0.53 4.04 6.32
N THR A 129 1.55 4.87 6.08
CA THR A 129 1.46 6.32 6.21
C THR A 129 1.92 6.96 4.91
N THR A 130 1.04 7.71 4.25
CA THR A 130 1.32 8.34 2.95
C THR A 130 1.02 9.84 2.96
N PRO A 131 1.94 10.68 3.51
CA PRO A 131 1.77 12.13 3.47
C PRO A 131 2.18 12.70 2.11
N GLY A 132 1.33 13.52 1.47
CA GLY A 132 1.73 14.13 0.21
C GLY A 132 0.60 14.54 -0.73
N LEU A 133 0.88 14.36 -2.02
CA LEU A 133 -0.09 14.46 -3.10
C LEU A 133 -0.08 13.12 -3.83
N ASP A 134 -0.93 12.19 -3.38
CA ASP A 134 -0.78 10.80 -3.76
C ASP A 134 -1.99 10.28 -4.56
N ASN A 135 -1.71 9.47 -5.58
CA ASN A 135 -2.72 8.61 -6.20
C ASN A 135 -2.47 7.17 -5.75
N ILE A 136 -3.38 6.63 -4.95
CA ILE A 136 -3.21 5.33 -4.31
C ILE A 136 -4.27 4.38 -4.82
N THR A 137 -3.83 3.26 -5.38
CA THR A 137 -4.69 2.11 -5.69
C THR A 137 -4.21 0.91 -4.89
N SER A 138 -5.08 0.38 -4.03
CA SER A 138 -4.80 -0.81 -3.22
C SER A 138 -5.83 -1.89 -3.48
N THR A 139 -5.36 -3.13 -3.63
CA THR A 139 -6.21 -4.32 -3.65
C THR A 139 -5.68 -5.32 -2.64
N THR A 140 -6.50 -5.65 -1.64
CA THR A 140 -6.21 -6.69 -0.66
C THR A 140 -7.29 -7.78 -0.73
N THR A 141 -6.91 -9.03 -0.59
CA THR A 141 -7.88 -10.13 -0.62
C THR A 141 -7.47 -11.21 0.38
N GLY A 142 -8.35 -11.55 1.32
CA GLY A 142 -8.15 -12.62 2.28
C GLY A 142 -8.53 -12.23 3.71
N LEU A 143 -7.59 -12.31 4.65
CA LEU A 143 -7.83 -11.93 6.05
C LEU A 143 -6.87 -10.81 6.42
N ASP A 144 -7.32 -9.56 6.30
CA ASP A 144 -6.42 -8.42 6.37
C ASP A 144 -6.82 -7.42 7.47
N ASN A 145 -5.83 -6.92 8.21
CA ASN A 145 -5.98 -5.75 9.06
C ASN A 145 -5.21 -4.60 8.44
N VAL A 146 -5.92 -3.57 8.00
CA VAL A 146 -5.35 -2.44 7.25
C VAL A 146 -5.56 -1.14 8.00
N ASN A 147 -4.47 -0.54 8.47
CA ASN A 147 -4.48 0.82 9.00
C ASN A 147 -3.71 1.74 8.05
N SER A 148 -4.39 2.73 7.48
CA SER A 148 -3.83 3.71 6.56
C SER A 148 -4.01 5.13 7.09
N THR A 149 -2.99 5.96 6.93
CA THR A 149 -3.05 7.39 7.26
C THR A 149 -2.47 8.18 6.10
N THR A 150 -3.28 9.03 5.47
CA THR A 150 -2.96 9.67 4.19
C THR A 150 -3.18 11.20 4.27
N PRO A 151 -2.33 11.92 5.04
CA PRO A 151 -2.45 13.37 5.19
C PRO A 151 -1.93 14.09 3.96
N GLY A 152 -2.84 14.66 3.17
CA GLY A 152 -2.46 15.21 1.88
C GLY A 152 -3.62 15.65 1.01
N LEU A 153 -3.34 15.81 -0.28
CA LEU A 153 -4.36 15.85 -1.33
C LEU A 153 -4.31 14.53 -2.08
N ASP A 154 -5.17 13.58 -1.70
CA ASP A 154 -5.03 12.20 -2.19
C ASP A 154 -6.27 11.72 -2.96
N ASN A 155 -6.03 10.95 -4.02
CA ASN A 155 -7.05 10.13 -4.64
C ASN A 155 -6.79 8.68 -4.28
N ILE A 156 -7.69 8.09 -3.50
CA ILE A 156 -7.52 6.75 -2.94
C ILE A 156 -8.62 5.84 -3.48
N THR A 157 -8.21 4.77 -4.14
CA THR A 157 -9.07 3.65 -4.52
C THR A 157 -8.62 2.41 -3.77
N SER A 158 -9.50 1.85 -2.95
CA SER A 158 -9.26 0.60 -2.24
C SER A 158 -10.29 -0.43 -2.64
N THR A 159 -9.83 -1.66 -2.85
CA THR A 159 -10.70 -2.83 -2.94
C THR A 159 -10.19 -3.86 -1.94
N THR A 160 -11.03 -4.22 -0.99
CA THR A 160 -10.70 -5.28 -0.02
C THR A 160 -11.76 -6.37 -0.14
N GLN A 161 -11.37 -7.64 -0.05
CA GLN A 161 -12.30 -8.76 -0.11
C GLN A 161 -11.93 -9.74 0.98
N GLY A 162 -12.77 -9.91 1.99
CA GLY A 162 -12.33 -10.69 3.14
C GLY A 162 -13.11 -10.51 4.43
N LEU A 163 -12.37 -10.73 5.52
CA LEU A 163 -12.72 -10.26 6.87
C LEU A 163 -11.74 -9.13 7.19
N ASP A 164 -12.10 -7.91 6.79
CA ASP A 164 -11.16 -6.80 6.83
C ASP A 164 -11.51 -5.77 7.91
N ASN A 165 -10.48 -5.27 8.60
CA ASN A 165 -10.59 -4.09 9.46
C ASN A 165 -9.83 -2.93 8.82
N ILE A 166 -10.54 -1.92 8.34
CA ILE A 166 -9.93 -0.76 7.65
C ILE A 166 -10.07 0.48 8.51
N SER A 167 -8.95 1.17 8.75
CA SER A 167 -8.89 2.49 9.36
C SER A 167 -8.22 3.49 8.42
N THR A 168 -8.89 4.59 8.07
CA THR A 168 -8.35 5.68 7.24
C THR A 168 -8.40 7.02 7.99
N ARG A 169 -7.33 7.83 7.89
CA ARG A 169 -7.19 9.13 8.58
C ARG A 169 -6.44 10.17 7.71
N PRO A 170 -6.43 11.45 8.12
CA PRO A 170 -7.10 12.63 7.52
C PRO A 170 -6.53 13.11 6.16
N GLY A 171 -7.21 13.97 5.38
CA GLY A 171 -6.68 14.67 4.17
C GLY A 171 -7.76 15.46 3.39
N LEU A 172 -7.45 16.05 2.22
CA LEU A 172 -8.44 16.54 1.24
C LEU A 172 -8.59 15.46 0.17
N ASN A 173 -9.48 14.50 0.40
CA ASN A 173 -9.40 13.22 -0.26
C ASN A 173 -10.64 12.90 -1.09
N ASN A 174 -10.39 12.28 -2.26
CA ASN A 174 -11.39 11.50 -2.96
C ASN A 174 -11.14 10.03 -2.64
N ILE A 175 -12.00 9.44 -1.80
CA ILE A 175 -11.86 8.06 -1.35
C ILE A 175 -12.95 7.22 -2.01
N THR A 176 -12.56 6.18 -2.72
CA THR A 176 -13.45 5.11 -3.20
C THR A 176 -13.03 3.81 -2.55
N SER A 177 -13.94 3.17 -1.82
CA SER A 177 -13.71 1.87 -1.21
C SER A 177 -14.77 0.88 -1.64
N THR A 178 -14.34 -0.31 -2.09
CA THR A 178 -15.22 -1.43 -2.41
C THR A 178 -14.85 -2.62 -1.54
N THR A 179 -15.78 -3.09 -0.71
CA THR A 179 -15.52 -4.14 0.27
C THR A 179 -16.60 -5.22 0.23
N PRO A 180 -16.48 -6.22 -0.66
CA PRO A 180 -17.34 -7.39 -0.66
C PRO A 180 -16.93 -8.36 0.44
N GLY A 181 -17.84 -8.70 1.37
CA GLY A 181 -17.53 -9.71 2.38
C GLY A 181 -18.18 -9.47 3.74
N LYS A 182 -17.34 -9.57 4.78
CA LYS A 182 -17.73 -9.37 6.18
C LYS A 182 -16.76 -8.38 6.80
N ASP A 183 -16.99 -7.10 6.56
CA ASP A 183 -15.97 -6.09 6.82
C ASP A 183 -16.36 -5.16 7.97
N ASN A 184 -15.37 -4.72 8.75
CA ASN A 184 -15.52 -3.60 9.69
C ASN A 184 -14.70 -2.42 9.19
N ILE A 185 -15.39 -1.37 8.76
CA ILE A 185 -14.76 -0.18 8.20
C ILE A 185 -14.92 0.96 9.19
N THR A 186 -13.81 1.56 9.59
CA THR A 186 -13.80 2.80 10.38
C THR A 186 -13.08 3.88 9.60
N SER A 187 -13.79 4.91 9.14
CA SER A 187 -13.18 6.08 8.53
C SER A 187 -13.21 7.25 9.50
N THR A 188 -12.10 7.99 9.63
CA THR A 188 -12.07 9.26 10.37
C THR A 188 -11.45 10.36 9.53
N THR A 189 -12.28 11.28 9.03
CA THR A 189 -11.86 12.33 8.07
C THR A 189 -12.17 13.73 8.61
N PRO A 190 -11.16 14.53 8.96
CA PRO A 190 -11.29 15.97 9.08
C PRO A 190 -10.84 16.65 7.77
N GLY A 191 -11.72 17.41 7.10
CA GLY A 191 -11.36 17.99 5.80
C GLY A 191 -12.52 18.40 4.89
N LEU A 192 -12.22 18.58 3.59
CA LEU A 192 -13.23 18.54 2.53
C LEU A 192 -13.06 17.24 1.78
N ASP A 193 -13.98 16.31 1.97
CA ASP A 193 -13.82 14.93 1.50
C ASP A 193 -15.01 14.49 0.65
N ILE A 194 -14.71 13.71 -0.40
CA ILE A 194 -15.70 12.94 -1.15
C ILE A 194 -15.41 11.48 -0.89
N ILE A 195 -16.35 10.80 -0.26
CA ILE A 195 -16.18 9.41 0.15
C ILE A 195 -17.27 8.57 -0.51
N THR A 196 -16.87 7.56 -1.27
CA THR A 196 -17.76 6.58 -1.89
C THR A 196 -17.47 5.19 -1.34
N PHE A 197 -18.47 4.57 -0.73
CA PHE A 197 -18.42 3.19 -0.26
C PHE A 197 -19.33 2.31 -1.11
N THR A 198 -18.84 1.12 -1.49
CA THR A 198 -19.64 0.06 -2.10
C THR A 198 -19.40 -1.24 -1.34
N THR A 199 -20.39 -1.69 -0.56
CA THR A 199 -20.22 -2.79 0.39
C THR A 199 -21.32 -3.86 0.21
N PRO A 200 -21.11 -4.83 -0.69
CA PRO A 200 -22.02 -5.96 -0.81
C PRO A 200 -21.62 -7.05 0.19
N GLY A 201 -22.42 -7.30 1.24
CA GLY A 201 -21.99 -8.21 2.31
C GLY A 201 -22.74 -8.16 3.64
N GLN A 202 -22.02 -8.42 4.72
CA GLN A 202 -22.45 -8.16 6.10
C GLN A 202 -21.45 -7.22 6.75
N ASP A 203 -21.68 -5.92 6.59
CA ASP A 203 -20.64 -4.94 6.90
C ASP A 203 -21.02 -4.02 8.06
N ASN A 204 -20.05 -3.68 8.92
CA ASN A 204 -20.20 -2.62 9.92
C ASN A 204 -19.36 -1.41 9.48
N ILE A 205 -20.03 -0.32 9.14
CA ILE A 205 -19.38 0.91 8.67
C ILE A 205 -19.57 1.99 9.73
N THR A 206 -18.46 2.50 10.25
CA THR A 206 -18.42 3.68 11.11
C THR A 206 -17.66 4.79 10.40
N SER A 207 -18.30 5.92 10.18
CA SER A 207 -17.66 7.12 9.63
C SER A 207 -17.76 8.25 10.64
N THR A 208 -16.63 8.77 11.12
CA THR A 208 -16.58 9.96 11.97
C THR A 208 -15.90 11.08 11.22
N THR A 209 -16.61 12.18 11.02
CA THR A 209 -16.13 13.17 10.07
C THR A 209 -16.28 14.60 10.55
N GLN A 210 -15.34 15.48 10.20
CA GLN A 210 -15.27 16.85 10.72
C GLN A 210 -14.89 17.83 9.61
N GLY A 211 -15.88 18.51 9.00
CA GLY A 211 -15.60 19.42 7.90
C GLY A 211 -16.79 19.68 6.97
N GLN A 212 -16.56 19.78 5.65
CA GLN A 212 -17.64 19.74 4.66
C GLN A 212 -17.47 18.51 3.79
N GLU A 213 -18.48 17.63 3.74
CA GLU A 213 -18.29 16.33 3.12
C GLU A 213 -19.46 15.90 2.24
N ASN A 214 -19.12 15.07 1.24
CA ASN A 214 -20.09 14.32 0.46
C ASN A 214 -19.82 12.82 0.63
N ILE A 215 -20.73 12.13 1.32
CA ILE A 215 -20.65 10.68 1.54
C ILE A 215 -21.70 10.00 0.66
N ILE A 216 -21.26 9.07 -0.17
CA ILE A 216 -22.11 8.20 -0.98
C ILE A 216 -21.86 6.76 -0.53
N SER A 217 -22.91 6.10 -0.06
CA SER A 217 -22.86 4.67 0.30
C SER A 217 -23.81 3.88 -0.57
N THR A 218 -23.31 2.78 -1.13
CA THR A 218 -24.12 1.76 -1.79
C THR A 218 -23.86 0.45 -1.08
N THR A 219 -24.87 -0.08 -0.40
CA THR A 219 -24.71 -1.35 0.33
C THR A 219 -25.73 -2.37 -0.15
N SER A 220 -25.44 -3.65 0.00
CA SER A 220 -26.40 -4.70 -0.27
C SER A 220 -26.15 -5.89 0.64
N GLY A 221 -27.08 -6.20 1.53
CA GLY A 221 -26.92 -7.27 2.52
C GLY A 221 -27.38 -6.85 3.92
N LEU A 222 -26.74 -7.39 4.97
CA LEU A 222 -27.05 -7.08 6.37
C LEU A 222 -26.00 -6.11 6.93
N ASP A 223 -26.22 -4.82 6.72
CA ASP A 223 -25.23 -3.79 7.02
C ASP A 223 -25.65 -2.92 8.21
N ASN A 224 -24.69 -2.56 9.07
CA ASN A 224 -24.86 -1.53 10.10
C ASN A 224 -24.01 -0.31 9.76
N ILE A 225 -24.65 0.83 9.51
CA ILE A 225 -23.98 2.09 9.17
C ILE A 225 -24.19 3.09 10.30
N SER A 226 -23.10 3.64 10.83
CA SER A 226 -23.09 4.73 11.80
C SER A 226 -22.24 5.87 11.26
N SER A 227 -22.83 7.07 11.15
CA SER A 227 -22.12 8.29 10.76
C SER A 227 -22.25 9.36 11.84
N THR A 228 -21.13 9.93 12.27
CA THR A 228 -21.06 11.05 13.22
C THR A 228 -20.35 12.22 12.55
N THR A 229 -21.11 13.27 12.22
CA THR A 229 -20.59 14.39 11.42
C THR A 229 -20.79 15.75 12.10
N PRO A 230 -19.80 16.25 12.87
CA PRO A 230 -19.77 17.65 13.25
C PRO A 230 -19.36 18.54 12.05
N GLY A 231 -20.32 18.95 11.20
CA GLY A 231 -19.99 19.64 9.94
C GLY A 231 -21.19 20.11 9.09
N LYS A 232 -20.91 20.49 7.83
CA LYS A 232 -21.92 20.70 6.78
C LYS A 232 -21.80 19.55 5.78
N ASP A 233 -22.70 18.57 5.88
CA ASP A 233 -22.51 17.28 5.21
C ASP A 233 -23.70 16.94 4.30
N ASN A 234 -23.42 16.27 3.18
CA ASN A 234 -24.42 15.61 2.34
C ASN A 234 -24.17 14.10 2.36
N ILE A 235 -25.14 13.34 2.88
CA ILE A 235 -25.05 11.89 2.97
C ILE A 235 -26.12 11.28 2.07
N THR A 236 -25.71 10.44 1.13
CA THR A 236 -26.60 9.62 0.28
C THR A 236 -26.31 8.16 0.55
N SER A 237 -27.35 7.39 0.90
CA SER A 237 -27.25 5.93 1.07
C SER A 237 -28.25 5.24 0.17
N THR A 238 -27.82 4.19 -0.53
CA THR A 238 -28.66 3.38 -1.41
C THR A 238 -28.47 1.90 -1.09
N THR A 239 -29.57 1.16 -1.03
CA THR A 239 -29.57 -0.29 -0.79
C THR A 239 -30.37 -1.01 -1.87
N PRO A 240 -29.75 -1.42 -2.99
CA PRO A 240 -30.44 -2.16 -4.03
C PRO A 240 -30.75 -3.59 -3.56
N GLY A 241 -32.03 -3.97 -3.45
CA GLY A 241 -32.44 -5.36 -3.16
C GLY A 241 -33.50 -5.59 -2.08
N GLN A 242 -34.17 -4.54 -1.56
CA GLN A 242 -35.42 -4.72 -0.79
C GLN A 242 -36.62 -4.55 -1.74
N ASP A 243 -36.96 -5.62 -2.44
CA ASP A 243 -38.34 -5.97 -2.82
C ASP A 243 -38.68 -7.33 -2.17
#